data_AF-A0A817UVS9-F1
#
_entry.id   AF-A0A817UVS9-F1
#
_cell.length_a   1.000
_cell.length_b   1.000
_cell.length_c   1.000
_cell.angle_alpha   90.00
_cell.angle_beta   90.00
_cell.angle_gamma   90.00
#
_symmetry.space_group_name_H-M   'P 1'
#
loop_
_entity.id
_entity.type
_entity.pdbx_description
1 polymer ?
#
loop_
_entity_poly.entity_id
_entity_poly.type
_entity_poly.pdbx_seq_one_letter_code
_entity_poly.pdbx_strand_id
1 'polypeptide(L)'
;MANNNANLSNVYVFLKLTIEDRPLRSYINTFYEIFKNLLTRSMNGHYRTLAEYILREITLQQNHSQTFMQKYADAVVLMATRYNIIQLDRLLLILFLRPLEESKTPYVHILFYFMINSNTLSEIIKDFGNIARSISSDIWSMKNFHEKFHCEYIKNNR
;
A
#
# COMPACT_ATOMS: atom_id res chain seq x y z
N MET A 1 15.43 8.41 22.24
CA MET A 1 14.03 8.39 21.76
C MET A 1 13.72 9.42 20.66
N ALA A 2 14.67 10.24 20.18
CA ALA A 2 14.39 11.32 19.21
C ALA A 2 14.35 10.93 17.72
N ASN A 3 14.93 9.79 17.32
CA ASN A 3 15.12 9.46 15.89
C ASN A 3 13.86 8.91 15.18
N ASN A 4 12.87 8.40 15.90
CA ASN A 4 11.69 7.79 15.28
C ASN A 4 10.72 8.81 14.69
N ASN A 5 10.70 10.05 15.21
CA ASN A 5 9.79 11.10 14.74
C ASN A 5 10.22 11.71 13.40
N ALA A 6 11.55 11.81 13.17
CA ALA A 6 12.08 12.31 11.90
C ALA A 6 11.78 11.36 10.73
N ASN A 7 11.86 10.04 10.97
CA ASN A 7 11.57 9.04 9.95
C ASN A 7 10.07 8.95 9.63
N LEU A 8 9.20 9.24 10.60
CA LEU A 8 7.75 9.37 10.39
C LEU A 8 7.40 10.54 9.48
N SER A 9 7.98 11.72 9.75
CA SER A 9 7.83 12.94 8.93
C SER A 9 8.03 12.65 7.44
N ASN A 10 8.95 11.74 7.15
CA ASN A 10 9.38 11.47 5.79
C ASN A 10 8.38 10.59 5.00
N VAL A 11 7.78 9.57 5.62
CA VAL A 11 6.67 8.82 4.97
C VAL A 11 5.43 9.68 4.77
N TYR A 12 5.19 10.63 5.68
CA TYR A 12 4.11 11.61 5.54
C TYR A 12 4.34 12.57 4.38
N VAL A 13 5.57 13.08 4.24
CA VAL A 13 5.95 13.90 3.09
C VAL A 13 5.78 13.10 1.80
N PHE A 14 6.13 11.82 1.78
CA PHE A 14 5.89 10.97 0.61
C PHE A 14 4.42 10.89 0.22
N LEU A 15 3.53 10.55 1.17
CA LEU A 15 2.09 10.45 0.90
C LEU A 15 1.51 11.81 0.45
N LYS A 16 1.90 12.89 1.13
CA LYS A 16 1.46 14.26 0.80
C LYS A 16 1.94 14.71 -0.57
N LEU A 17 3.20 14.48 -0.91
CA LEU A 17 3.76 14.79 -2.24
C LEU A 17 3.07 13.99 -3.35
N THR A 18 2.69 12.74 -3.07
CA THR A 18 1.96 11.89 -4.02
C THR A 18 0.54 12.42 -4.26
N ILE A 19 -0.16 12.84 -3.20
CA ILE A 19 -1.51 13.42 -3.31
C ILE A 19 -1.49 14.78 -4.04
N GLU A 20 -0.46 15.58 -3.82
CA GLU A 20 -0.31 16.91 -4.43
C GLU A 20 0.30 16.87 -5.85
N ASP A 21 0.47 15.69 -6.47
CA ASP A 21 1.09 15.51 -7.79
C ASP A 21 2.48 16.19 -7.92
N ARG A 22 3.21 16.33 -6.81
CA ARG A 22 4.52 16.97 -6.80
C ARG A 22 5.63 15.98 -7.21
N PRO A 23 6.72 16.47 -7.83
CA PRO A 23 7.81 15.60 -8.26
C PRO A 23 8.50 14.93 -7.06
N LEU A 24 8.21 13.65 -6.85
CA LEU A 24 8.83 12.80 -5.83
C LEU A 24 10.33 12.56 -6.08
N ARG A 25 10.80 12.76 -7.32
CA ARG A 25 12.12 12.35 -7.79
C ARG A 25 13.29 12.91 -6.97
N SER A 26 13.17 14.13 -6.43
CA SER A 26 14.22 14.74 -5.60
C SER A 26 14.27 14.16 -4.18
N TYR A 27 13.20 13.52 -3.70
CA TYR A 27 13.09 13.03 -2.32
C TYR A 27 13.22 11.51 -2.21
N ILE A 28 13.07 10.77 -3.32
CA ILE A 28 13.15 9.30 -3.36
C ILE A 28 14.47 8.78 -2.75
N ASN A 29 15.61 9.39 -3.09
CA ASN A 29 16.91 8.95 -2.57
C ASN A 29 17.03 9.16 -1.06
N THR A 30 16.54 10.29 -0.55
CA THR A 30 16.50 10.59 0.88
C THR A 30 15.60 9.60 1.61
N PHE A 31 14.40 9.33 1.09
CA PHE A 31 13.48 8.35 1.66
C PHE A 31 14.07 6.94 1.67
N TYR A 32 14.69 6.53 0.56
CA TYR A 32 15.30 5.22 0.45
C TYR A 32 16.39 4.99 1.50
N GLU A 33 17.31 5.95 1.68
CA GLU A 33 18.36 5.84 2.70
C GLU A 33 17.80 5.82 4.14
N ILE A 34 16.69 6.53 4.39
CA ILE A 34 16.00 6.45 5.68
C ILE A 34 15.40 5.05 5.90
N PHE A 35 14.68 4.51 4.92
CA PHE A 35 14.07 3.20 5.02
C PHE A 35 15.10 2.07 5.12
N LYS A 36 16.23 2.19 4.41
CA LYS A 36 17.33 1.23 4.44
C LYS A 36 18.00 1.13 5.81
N ASN A 37 18.05 2.23 6.56
CA ASN A 37 18.65 2.28 7.88
C ASN A 37 17.70 1.83 9.01
N LEU A 38 16.43 1.55 8.71
CA LEU A 38 15.46 1.04 9.67
C LEU A 38 15.50 -0.50 9.73
N LEU A 39 15.63 -1.05 10.93
CA LEU A 39 15.53 -2.49 11.15
C LEU A 39 14.09 -2.96 10.83
N THR A 40 13.95 -4.12 10.19
CA THR A 40 12.64 -4.69 9.80
C THR A 40 11.67 -4.83 10.99
N ARG A 41 12.21 -5.01 12.21
CA ARG A 41 11.43 -5.12 13.45
C ARG A 41 10.91 -3.77 13.97
N SER A 42 11.61 -2.66 13.72
CA SER A 42 11.12 -1.31 14.04
C SER A 42 10.06 -0.80 13.05
N MET A 43 10.03 -1.35 11.83
CA MET A 43 9.08 -0.96 10.79
C MET A 43 7.61 -1.19 11.16
N ASN A 44 7.30 -2.23 11.93
CA ASN A 44 5.92 -2.48 12.36
C ASN A 44 5.33 -1.33 13.20
N GLY A 45 6.14 -0.68 14.03
CA GLY A 45 5.71 0.51 14.77
C GLY A 45 5.39 1.66 13.82
N HIS A 46 6.28 1.91 12.85
CA HIS A 46 6.09 2.94 11.83
C HIS A 46 4.85 2.70 10.96
N TYR A 47 4.58 1.45 10.57
CA TYR A 47 3.39 1.09 9.79
C TYR A 47 2.09 1.28 10.57
N ARG A 48 2.07 1.00 11.88
CA ARG A 48 0.92 1.29 12.73
C ARG A 48 0.63 2.77 12.78
N THR A 49 1.66 3.61 12.98
CA THR A 49 1.45 5.06 13.02
C THR A 49 1.10 5.65 11.65
N LEU A 50 1.68 5.11 10.57
CA LEU A 50 1.29 5.45 9.20
C LEU A 50 -0.20 5.18 8.96
N ALA A 51 -0.72 4.04 9.41
CA ALA A 51 -2.14 3.73 9.30
C ALA A 51 -3.03 4.69 10.11
N GLU A 52 -2.57 5.16 11.28
CA GLU A 52 -3.29 6.19 12.06
C GLU A 52 -3.36 7.51 11.32
N TYR A 53 -2.24 7.91 10.72
CA TYR A 53 -2.18 9.10 9.90
C TYR A 53 -3.10 8.99 8.68
N ILE A 54 -3.06 7.85 7.98
CA ILE A 54 -3.88 7.62 6.80
C ILE A 54 -5.36 7.84 7.14
N LEU A 55 -5.81 7.24 8.26
CA LEU A 55 -7.18 7.36 8.72
C LEU A 55 -7.49 8.78 9.21
N ARG A 56 -6.57 9.41 9.96
CA ARG A 56 -6.72 10.77 10.47
C ARG A 56 -6.92 11.77 9.34
N GLU A 57 -6.10 11.71 8.30
CA GLU A 57 -6.21 12.61 7.15
C GLU A 57 -7.57 12.47 6.47
N ILE A 58 -8.08 11.24 6.31
CA ILE A 58 -9.42 11.03 5.77
C ILE A 58 -10.47 11.66 6.69
N THR A 59 -10.39 11.44 8.01
CA THR A 59 -11.39 11.96 8.97
C THR A 59 -11.40 13.49 9.09
N LEU A 60 -10.27 14.16 8.85
CA LEU A 60 -10.15 15.62 8.97
C LEU A 60 -10.63 16.36 7.72
N GLN A 61 -10.87 15.66 6.61
CA GLN A 61 -11.30 16.28 5.37
C GLN A 61 -12.77 16.68 5.43
N GLN A 62 -13.04 17.98 5.40
CA GLN A 62 -14.39 18.53 5.61
C GLN A 62 -15.39 18.16 4.50
N ASN A 63 -14.91 17.91 3.28
CA ASN A 63 -15.78 17.76 2.10
C ASN A 63 -15.79 16.35 1.49
N HIS A 64 -15.08 15.37 2.07
CA HIS A 64 -14.95 13.96 1.63
C HIS A 64 -15.30 13.69 0.15
N SER A 65 -14.77 14.49 -0.77
CA SER A 65 -15.26 14.46 -2.14
C SER A 65 -14.81 13.16 -2.78
N GLN A 66 -15.65 12.60 -3.67
CA GLN A 66 -15.32 11.35 -4.35
C GLN A 66 -13.95 11.44 -5.04
N THR A 67 -13.66 12.57 -5.68
CA THR A 67 -12.37 12.83 -6.34
C THR A 67 -11.20 12.83 -5.35
N PHE A 68 -11.36 13.43 -4.17
CA PHE A 68 -10.33 13.39 -3.14
C PHE A 68 -10.09 11.96 -2.67
N MET A 69 -11.16 11.22 -2.34
CA MET A 69 -11.06 9.85 -1.84
C MET A 69 -10.40 8.91 -2.86
N GLN A 70 -10.74 9.05 -4.15
CA GLN A 70 -10.11 8.28 -5.21
C GLN A 70 -8.61 8.58 -5.31
N LYS A 71 -8.22 9.86 -5.42
CA LYS A 71 -6.79 10.25 -5.48
C LYS A 71 -6.00 9.79 -4.25
N TYR A 72 -6.62 9.90 -3.08
CA TYR A 72 -6.01 9.48 -1.82
C TYR A 72 -5.78 7.97 -1.77
N ALA A 73 -6.80 7.19 -2.15
CA ALA A 73 -6.70 5.74 -2.23
C ALA A 73 -5.66 5.30 -3.27
N ASP A 74 -5.62 5.94 -4.44
CA ASP A 74 -4.62 5.67 -5.48
C ASP A 74 -3.19 5.93 -4.97
N ALA A 75 -2.97 7.03 -4.24
CA ALA A 75 -1.68 7.32 -3.62
C ALA A 75 -1.26 6.24 -2.59
N VAL A 76 -2.21 5.77 -1.77
CA VAL A 76 -1.97 4.69 -0.80
C VAL A 76 -1.65 3.37 -1.52
N VAL A 77 -2.37 3.05 -2.60
CA VAL A 77 -2.11 1.86 -3.43
C VAL A 77 -0.73 1.96 -4.06
N LEU A 78 -0.37 3.09 -4.68
CA LEU A 78 0.95 3.30 -5.28
C LEU A 78 2.08 3.15 -4.25
N MET A 79 1.91 3.70 -3.06
CA MET A 79 2.86 3.54 -1.96
C MET A 79 3.10 2.07 -1.61
N ALA A 80 2.05 1.26 -1.63
CA ALA A 80 2.12 -0.15 -1.31
C ALA A 80 2.68 -1.02 -2.45
N THR A 81 2.25 -0.77 -3.69
CA THR A 81 2.55 -1.65 -4.83
C THR A 81 3.75 -1.19 -5.65
N ARG A 82 3.85 0.11 -5.97
CA ARG A 82 4.90 0.65 -6.83
C ARG A 82 6.16 0.99 -6.06
N TYR A 83 6.02 1.55 -4.87
CA TYR A 83 7.15 1.98 -4.04
C TYR A 83 7.53 0.96 -2.97
N ASN A 84 6.73 -0.10 -2.78
CA ASN A 84 6.96 -1.18 -1.81
C ASN A 84 7.30 -0.66 -0.40
N ILE A 85 6.74 0.50 -0.01
CA ILE A 85 6.98 1.10 1.31
C ILE A 85 6.37 0.22 2.40
N ILE A 86 5.18 -0.33 2.14
CA ILE A 86 4.49 -1.30 2.99
C ILE A 86 3.78 -2.31 2.08
N GLN A 87 3.80 -3.60 2.45
CA GLN A 87 3.01 -4.59 1.71
C GLN A 87 1.51 -4.33 1.92
N LEU A 88 0.72 -4.48 0.86
CA LEU A 88 -0.71 -4.14 0.87
C LEU A 88 -1.48 -4.93 1.94
N ASP A 89 -1.23 -6.24 2.03
CA ASP A 89 -1.83 -7.13 3.04
C ASP A 89 -1.51 -6.66 4.47
N ARG A 90 -0.27 -6.23 4.74
CA ARG A 90 0.11 -5.71 6.06
C ARG A 90 -0.60 -4.40 6.39
N LEU A 91 -0.73 -3.51 5.42
CA LEU A 91 -1.45 -2.24 5.61
C LEU A 91 -2.93 -2.51 5.94
N LEU A 92 -3.57 -3.38 5.16
CA LEU A 92 -4.97 -3.75 5.37
C LEU A 92 -5.17 -4.43 6.72
N LEU A 93 -4.28 -5.36 7.09
CA LEU A 93 -4.32 -6.03 8.38
C LEU A 93 -4.27 -5.04 9.55
N ILE A 94 -3.39 -4.03 9.46
CA ILE A 94 -3.26 -2.98 10.48
C ILE A 94 -4.51 -2.10 10.54
N LEU A 95 -5.10 -1.76 9.38
CA LEU A 95 -6.31 -0.93 9.32
C LEU A 95 -7.55 -1.65 9.86
N PHE A 96 -7.72 -2.94 9.54
CA PHE A 96 -8.92 -3.72 9.90
C PHE A 96 -8.87 -4.35 11.29
N LEU A 97 -7.69 -4.73 11.80
CA LEU A 97 -7.57 -5.34 13.13
C LEU A 97 -7.43 -4.33 14.27
N ARG A 98 -7.44 -3.03 13.96
CA ARG A 98 -7.33 -2.00 14.98
C ARG A 98 -8.66 -1.85 15.74
N PRO A 99 -8.63 -1.73 17.07
CA PRO A 99 -9.80 -1.29 17.83
C PRO A 99 -10.06 0.19 17.49
N LEU A 100 -10.98 0.41 16.55
CA LEU A 100 -11.40 1.74 16.14
C LEU A 100 -12.66 2.14 16.93
N GLU A 101 -12.77 3.42 17.22
CA GLU A 101 -14.05 3.99 17.62
C GLU A 101 -15.08 3.75 16.52
N GLU A 102 -16.34 3.54 16.89
CA GLU A 102 -17.42 3.27 15.94
C GLU A 102 -17.53 4.36 14.86
N SER A 103 -17.27 5.62 15.24
CA SER A 103 -17.25 6.77 14.34
C SER A 103 -16.15 6.72 13.27
N LYS A 104 -15.05 5.99 13.53
CA LYS A 104 -13.88 5.91 12.63
C LYS A 104 -13.92 4.70 11.70
N THR A 105 -14.72 3.68 12.03
CA THR A 105 -14.83 2.43 11.28
C THR A 105 -15.30 2.63 9.83
N PRO A 106 -16.31 3.47 9.52
CA PRO A 106 -16.76 3.69 8.14
C PRO A 106 -15.65 4.20 7.22
N TYR A 107 -14.74 5.04 7.71
CA TYR A 107 -13.66 5.59 6.90
C TYR A 107 -12.65 4.53 6.43
N VAL A 108 -12.44 3.46 7.20
CA VAL A 108 -11.62 2.32 6.77
C VAL A 108 -12.31 1.56 5.65
N HIS A 109 -13.62 1.31 5.76
CA HIS A 109 -14.38 0.65 4.71
C HIS A 109 -14.44 1.48 3.43
N ILE A 110 -14.63 2.79 3.54
CA ILE A 110 -14.64 3.71 2.40
C ILE A 110 -13.26 3.72 1.74
N LEU A 111 -12.18 3.88 2.51
CA LEU A 111 -10.82 3.81 1.96
C LEU A 111 -10.59 2.49 1.21
N PHE A 112 -10.95 1.36 1.82
CA PHE A 112 -10.80 0.05 1.21
C PHE A 112 -11.60 -0.09 -0.09
N TYR A 113 -12.83 0.41 -0.12
CA TYR A 113 -13.66 0.45 -1.33
C TYR A 113 -12.96 1.21 -2.47
N PHE A 114 -12.42 2.41 -2.19
CA PHE A 114 -11.69 3.18 -3.20
C PHE A 114 -10.38 2.51 -3.63
N MET A 115 -9.68 1.84 -2.70
CA MET A 115 -8.46 1.10 -3.03
C MET A 115 -8.73 -0.08 -3.97
N ILE A 116 -9.81 -0.85 -3.76
CA ILE A 116 -10.19 -1.95 -4.67
C ILE A 116 -10.51 -1.43 -6.07
N ASN A 117 -11.15 -0.25 -6.14
CA ASN A 117 -11.48 0.40 -7.41
C ASN A 117 -10.31 1.20 -8.01
N SER A 118 -9.13 1.18 -7.39
CA SER A 118 -7.93 1.77 -7.98
C SER A 118 -7.52 1.01 -9.24
N ASN A 119 -7.26 1.75 -10.33
CA ASN A 119 -6.79 1.15 -11.58
C ASN A 119 -5.51 0.33 -11.37
N THR A 120 -4.58 0.84 -10.57
CA THR A 120 -3.31 0.15 -10.28
C THR A 120 -3.54 -1.19 -9.58
N LEU A 121 -4.45 -1.25 -8.59
CA LEU A 121 -4.72 -2.50 -7.90
C LEU A 121 -5.51 -3.47 -8.79
N SER A 122 -6.45 -2.95 -9.57
CA SER A 122 -7.24 -3.74 -10.52
C SER A 122 -6.37 -4.40 -11.59
N GLU A 123 -5.41 -3.68 -12.15
CA GLU A 123 -4.41 -4.20 -13.09
C GLU A 123 -3.59 -5.35 -12.48
N ILE A 124 -3.04 -5.13 -11.27
CA ILE A 124 -2.27 -6.15 -10.56
C ILE A 124 -3.11 -7.41 -10.30
N ILE A 125 -4.35 -7.26 -9.84
CA ILE A 125 -5.26 -8.39 -9.59
C ILE A 125 -5.58 -9.13 -10.89
N LYS A 126 -5.81 -8.40 -11.99
CA LYS A 126 -6.08 -8.97 -13.30
C LYS A 126 -4.89 -9.79 -13.80
N ASP A 127 -3.68 -9.25 -13.70
CA ASP A 127 -2.45 -9.91 -14.14
C ASP A 127 -2.17 -11.16 -13.31
N PHE A 128 -2.29 -11.07 -11.98
CA PHE A 128 -2.18 -12.23 -11.12
C PHE A 128 -3.26 -13.27 -11.42
N GLY A 129 -4.50 -12.84 -11.68
CA GLY A 129 -5.60 -13.70 -12.08
C GLY A 129 -5.35 -14.41 -13.42
N ASN A 130 -4.67 -13.76 -14.37
CA ASN A 130 -4.28 -14.38 -15.63
C ASN A 130 -3.22 -15.47 -15.41
N ILE A 131 -2.22 -15.22 -14.56
CA ILE A 131 -1.21 -16.22 -14.15
C ILE A 131 -1.90 -17.39 -13.44
N ALA A 132 -2.80 -17.12 -12.50
CA ALA A 132 -3.52 -18.15 -11.76
C ALA A 132 -4.38 -19.01 -12.69
N ARG A 133 -4.97 -18.43 -13.74
CA ARG A 133 -5.73 -19.17 -14.77
C ARG A 133 -4.85 -19.98 -15.72
N SER A 134 -3.61 -19.57 -15.98
CA SER A 134 -2.68 -20.32 -16.85
C SER A 134 -2.05 -21.52 -16.13
N ILE A 135 -2.12 -21.54 -14.80
CA ILE A 135 -1.67 -22.62 -13.94
C ILE A 135 -2.88 -23.47 -13.53
N SER A 136 -2.72 -24.80 -13.44
CA SER A 136 -3.83 -25.68 -13.04
C SER A 136 -4.27 -25.34 -11.62
N SER A 137 -5.57 -25.39 -11.35
CA SER A 137 -6.11 -25.25 -10.00
C SER A 137 -5.68 -26.40 -9.07
N ASP A 138 -5.32 -27.55 -9.64
CA ASP A 138 -4.76 -28.68 -8.90
C ASP A 138 -3.23 -28.56 -8.76
N ILE A 139 -2.80 -27.54 -7.99
CA ILE A 139 -1.39 -27.23 -7.75
C ILE A 139 -0.68 -28.42 -7.07
N TRP A 140 -1.40 -29.18 -6.25
CA TRP A 140 -0.85 -30.29 -5.46
C TRP A 140 -0.43 -31.48 -6.31
N SER A 141 -0.98 -31.64 -7.52
CA SER A 141 -0.57 -32.69 -8.46
C SER A 141 0.49 -32.24 -9.46
N MET A 142 0.83 -30.94 -9.49
CA MET A 142 1.83 -30.39 -10.41
C MET A 142 3.26 -30.62 -9.93
N LYS A 143 4.00 -31.48 -10.63
CA LYS A 143 5.43 -31.72 -10.37
C LYS A 143 6.34 -30.53 -10.74
N ASN A 144 5.89 -29.63 -11.61
CA ASN A 144 6.67 -28.51 -12.16
C ASN A 144 6.04 -27.13 -11.88
N PHE A 145 5.28 -27.00 -10.79
CA PHE A 145 4.59 -25.75 -10.45
C PHE A 145 5.54 -24.55 -10.38
N HIS A 146 6.69 -24.69 -9.72
CA HIS A 146 7.66 -23.62 -9.54
C HIS A 146 8.14 -23.03 -10.88
N GLU A 147 8.54 -23.89 -11.82
CA GLU A 147 9.03 -23.49 -13.14
C GLU A 147 7.93 -22.81 -13.96
N LYS A 148 6.71 -23.35 -13.91
CA LYS A 148 5.57 -22.80 -14.63
C LYS A 148 5.14 -21.45 -14.06
N PHE A 149 5.04 -21.32 -12.75
CA PHE A 149 4.73 -20.06 -12.08
C PHE A 149 5.78 -19.00 -12.36
N HIS A 150 7.07 -19.34 -12.23
CA HIS A 150 8.16 -18.41 -12.48
C HIS A 150 8.20 -17.93 -13.95
N CYS A 151 7.99 -18.83 -14.92
CA CYS A 151 7.89 -18.46 -16.33
C CYS A 151 6.73 -17.49 -16.60
N GLU A 152 5.56 -17.76 -16.04
CA GLU A 152 4.37 -16.91 -16.23
C GLU A 152 4.49 -15.58 -15.47
N TYR A 153 5.07 -15.57 -14.28
CA TYR A 153 5.33 -14.35 -13.51
C TYR A 153 6.31 -13.42 -14.23
N ILE A 154 7.41 -13.95 -14.78
CA ILE A 154 8.38 -13.13 -15.54
C ILE A 154 7.76 -12.57 -16.83
N LYS A 155 6.96 -13.36 -17.54
CA LYS A 155 6.31 -12.90 -18.79
C LYS A 155 5.39 -11.70 -18.57
N ASN A 156 4.68 -11.65 -17.44
CA ASN A 156 3.71 -10.60 -17.13
C ASN A 156 4.32 -9.38 -16.41
N ASN A 157 5.56 -9.46 -15.92
CA ASN A 157 6.24 -8.37 -15.20
C ASN A 157 7.43 -7.75 -15.98
N ARG A 158 7.50 -7.97 -17.30
CA ARG A 158 8.43 -7.28 -18.22
C ARG A 158 7.69 -6.24 -19.03
#